data_AF-A0A2D5W5Z0-F1
#
_entry.id   AF-A0A2D5W5Z0-F1
#
_cell.length_a   1.000
_cell.length_b   1.000
_cell.length_c   1.000
_cell.angle_alpha   90.00
_cell.angle_beta   90.00
_cell.angle_gamma   90.00
#
_symmetry.space_group_name_H-M   'P 1'
#
loop_
_entity.id
_entity.type
_entity.pdbx_description
1 polymer ?
#
loop_
_entity_poly.entity_id
_entity_poly.type
_entity_poly.pdbx_seq_one_letter_code
_entity_poly.pdbx_strand_id
1 'polypeptide(L)'
;MGSTMIKTGAMNKIKAKPPRALGSKKGKASGEPLVALFLTWFMPGVGHLYLGRLAQALVAFVVVEGLFFLGLFLSDGMLLEYLYPELRGTFAAALTPEAGNLGGLLWQVRSYGYGPGFPRPWPAQMNLGVLLTASSGILNLILMCHAHTLARFDQAGGRLPESGDSSNASRWVLLTWICPGLGHWLQGRRRRGVLIFLGLVGLFVLGSTLAEGTNLIRERHFYYWSGQFLLGGPALLAEAFWSRGPVTGPVSYEDAGLVIGCVAGMLNVLAMLDAYSPAEASSEDSGEEASQVTGGPA
;
A
#
# COMPACT_ATOMS: atom_id res chain seq x y z
N MET A 1 34.90 -0.37 -76.76
CA MET A 1 33.51 0.15 -76.67
C MET A 1 32.98 -0.20 -75.29
N GLY A 2 32.55 0.79 -74.51
CA GLY A 2 31.94 0.57 -73.18
C GLY A 2 32.44 1.57 -72.14
N SER A 3 32.09 2.85 -72.30
CA SER A 3 32.31 3.90 -71.29
C SER A 3 31.04 4.03 -70.46
N THR A 4 31.10 3.64 -69.18
CA THR A 4 29.96 3.71 -68.26
C THR A 4 30.02 5.02 -67.48
N MET A 5 29.06 5.90 -67.78
CA MET A 5 28.93 7.25 -67.25
C MET A 5 28.21 7.21 -65.88
N ILE A 6 28.91 7.57 -64.79
CA ILE A 6 28.33 7.67 -63.44
C ILE A 6 27.66 9.04 -63.30
N LYS A 7 26.33 9.06 -63.15
CA LYS A 7 25.54 10.26 -62.83
C LYS A 7 25.59 10.54 -61.34
N THR A 8 26.21 11.64 -60.95
CA THR A 8 26.21 12.18 -59.59
C THR A 8 24.85 12.83 -59.29
N GLY A 9 24.09 12.27 -58.35
CA GLY A 9 22.80 12.79 -57.91
C GLY A 9 22.94 14.01 -57.00
N ALA A 10 22.16 15.06 -57.30
CA ALA A 10 22.12 16.30 -56.52
C ALA A 10 21.46 16.09 -55.14
N MET A 11 22.20 16.37 -54.07
CA MET A 11 21.68 16.41 -52.71
C MET A 11 20.77 17.63 -52.51
N ASN A 12 19.48 17.37 -52.35
CA ASN A 12 18.48 18.38 -52.02
C ASN A 12 18.68 18.81 -50.55
N LYS A 13 19.11 20.06 -50.33
CA LYS A 13 19.21 20.67 -48.98
C LYS A 13 17.81 20.89 -48.42
N ILE A 14 17.35 19.97 -47.57
CA ILE A 14 16.14 20.14 -46.77
C ILE A 14 16.41 21.28 -45.77
N LYS A 15 15.82 22.44 -46.02
CA LYS A 15 15.84 23.61 -45.14
C LYS A 15 15.04 23.27 -43.88
N ALA A 16 15.74 22.89 -42.80
CA ALA A 16 15.12 22.60 -41.51
C ALA A 16 14.36 23.84 -41.01
N LYS A 17 13.05 23.67 -40.82
CA LYS A 17 12.16 24.68 -40.25
C LYS A 17 12.59 24.93 -38.79
N PRO A 18 12.83 26.18 -38.36
CA PRO A 18 13.22 26.44 -36.98
C PRO A 18 12.15 25.93 -36.00
N PRO A 19 12.55 25.34 -34.86
CA PRO A 19 11.60 24.83 -33.89
C PRO A 19 10.69 25.95 -33.42
N ARG A 20 9.39 25.75 -33.63
CA ARG A 20 8.34 26.65 -33.16
C ARG A 20 8.45 26.73 -31.64
N ALA A 21 8.84 27.89 -31.12
CA ALA A 21 8.86 28.16 -29.69
C ALA A 21 7.45 27.92 -29.14
N LEU A 22 7.28 26.78 -28.46
CA LEU A 22 6.05 26.42 -27.77
C LEU A 22 5.91 27.40 -26.60
N GLY A 23 5.03 28.39 -26.78
CA GLY A 23 4.63 29.29 -25.73
C GLY A 23 4.23 28.48 -24.51
N SER A 24 4.97 28.67 -23.41
CA SER A 24 4.64 28.17 -22.09
C SER A 24 3.26 28.72 -21.70
N LYS A 25 2.21 27.94 -21.95
CA LYS A 25 0.93 28.16 -21.30
C LYS A 25 1.24 28.07 -19.81
N LYS A 26 1.09 29.19 -19.07
CA LYS A 26 1.16 29.22 -17.60
C LYS A 26 0.32 28.05 -17.08
N GLY A 27 1.00 26.97 -16.71
CA GLY A 27 0.37 25.78 -16.17
C GLY A 27 -0.36 26.19 -14.89
N LYS A 28 -1.59 25.69 -14.74
CA LYS A 28 -2.30 25.71 -13.45
C LYS A 28 -1.29 25.26 -12.38
N ALA A 29 -1.05 26.07 -11.36
CA ALA A 29 -0.05 25.77 -10.33
C ALA A 29 -0.31 24.37 -9.79
N SER A 30 0.63 23.45 -10.05
CA SER A 30 0.58 22.08 -9.57
C SER A 30 0.78 22.11 -8.06
N GLY A 31 -0.11 21.43 -7.32
CA GLY A 31 -0.06 21.44 -5.86
C GLY A 31 1.23 20.80 -5.34
N GLU A 32 1.75 21.32 -4.23
CA GLU A 32 2.94 20.77 -3.54
C GLU A 32 2.70 19.33 -3.04
N PRO A 33 3.55 18.33 -3.41
CA PRO A 33 3.34 16.93 -3.07
C PRO A 33 3.30 16.62 -1.58
N LEU A 34 4.18 17.24 -0.80
CA LEU A 34 4.19 17.04 0.65
C LEU A 34 2.91 17.57 1.29
N VAL A 35 2.39 18.70 0.81
CA VAL A 35 1.11 19.25 1.29
C VAL A 35 -0.04 18.28 0.97
N ALA A 36 -0.10 17.75 -0.25
CA ALA A 36 -1.13 16.77 -0.63
C ALA A 36 -1.06 15.49 0.24
N LEU A 37 0.16 15.02 0.55
CA LEU A 37 0.39 13.88 1.43
C LEU A 37 -0.12 14.16 2.85
N PHE A 38 0.33 15.25 3.48
CA PHE A 38 -0.03 15.61 4.85
C PHE A 38 -1.54 15.86 5.01
N LEU A 39 -2.16 16.53 4.05
CA LEU A 39 -3.60 16.76 4.06
C LEU A 39 -4.38 15.43 4.03
N THR A 40 -3.95 14.48 3.20
CA THR A 40 -4.60 13.16 3.12
C THR A 40 -4.39 12.34 4.39
N TRP A 41 -3.20 12.42 5.00
CA TRP A 41 -2.91 11.74 6.28
C TRP A 41 -3.85 12.19 7.39
N PHE A 42 -4.02 13.51 7.49
CA PHE A 42 -4.86 14.11 8.51
C PHE A 42 -6.34 13.86 8.24
N MET A 43 -6.80 14.05 7.00
CA MET A 43 -8.18 13.81 6.60
C MET A 43 -8.22 13.12 5.23
N PRO A 44 -8.74 11.88 5.15
CA PRO A 44 -8.77 11.11 3.92
C PRO A 44 -9.40 11.88 2.75
N GLY A 45 -8.69 11.90 1.61
CA GLY A 45 -9.14 12.55 0.38
C GLY A 45 -8.87 14.06 0.26
N VAL A 46 -8.49 14.77 1.33
CA VAL A 46 -8.25 16.23 1.25
C VAL A 46 -7.07 16.59 0.35
N GLY A 47 -6.02 15.77 0.29
CA GLY A 47 -4.94 15.97 -0.67
C GLY A 47 -5.41 15.85 -2.13
N HIS A 48 -6.29 14.90 -2.44
CA HIS A 48 -6.89 14.80 -3.78
C HIS A 48 -7.77 16.00 -4.10
N LEU A 49 -8.51 16.52 -3.11
CA LEU A 49 -9.32 17.73 -3.27
C LEU A 49 -8.43 18.95 -3.53
N TYR A 50 -7.32 19.07 -2.80
CA TYR A 50 -6.30 20.12 -3.00
C TYR A 50 -5.73 20.10 -4.42
N LEU A 51 -5.57 18.91 -5.01
CA LEU A 51 -5.15 18.74 -6.42
C LEU A 51 -6.31 18.93 -7.43
N GLY A 52 -7.51 19.30 -6.98
CA GLY A 52 -8.68 19.53 -7.82
C GLY A 52 -9.38 18.25 -8.29
N ARG A 53 -9.12 17.11 -7.64
CA ARG A 53 -9.67 15.78 -8.01
C ARG A 53 -10.85 15.40 -7.11
N LEU A 54 -11.95 16.13 -7.26
CA LEU A 54 -13.13 16.02 -6.38
C LEU A 54 -13.68 14.58 -6.28
N ALA A 55 -13.83 13.87 -7.40
CA ALA A 55 -14.37 12.51 -7.38
C ALA A 55 -13.50 11.55 -6.54
N GLN A 56 -12.18 11.62 -6.70
CA GLN A 56 -11.25 10.79 -5.93
C GLN A 56 -11.25 11.18 -4.45
N ALA A 57 -11.34 12.47 -4.13
CA ALA A 57 -11.44 12.96 -2.77
C ALA A 57 -12.69 12.42 -2.05
N LEU A 58 -13.86 12.49 -2.72
CA LEU A 58 -15.12 11.98 -2.16
C LEU A 58 -15.07 10.47 -1.94
N VAL A 59 -14.56 9.70 -2.90
CA VAL A 59 -14.42 8.25 -2.75
C VAL A 59 -13.47 7.91 -1.60
N ALA A 60 -12.30 8.56 -1.54
CA ALA A 60 -11.33 8.38 -0.47
C ALA A 60 -11.93 8.67 0.91
N PHE A 61 -12.61 9.81 1.04
CA PHE A 61 -13.28 10.21 2.28
C PHE A 61 -14.35 9.19 2.70
N VAL A 62 -15.29 8.89 1.81
CA VAL A 62 -16.41 7.98 2.13
C VAL A 62 -15.92 6.58 2.48
N VAL A 63 -14.94 6.04 1.74
CA VAL A 63 -14.43 4.69 1.99
C VAL A 63 -13.65 4.64 3.30
N VAL A 64 -12.67 5.53 3.49
CA VAL A 64 -11.81 5.47 4.68
C VAL A 64 -12.58 5.84 5.94
N GLU A 65 -13.30 6.97 5.95
CA GLU A 65 -14.07 7.37 7.12
C GLU A 65 -15.27 6.46 7.35
N GLY A 66 -15.91 5.97 6.28
CA GLY A 66 -16.97 4.97 6.40
C GLY A 66 -16.50 3.71 7.11
N LEU A 67 -15.35 3.16 6.73
CA LEU A 67 -14.74 2.01 7.41
C LEU A 67 -14.38 2.35 8.87
N PHE A 68 -13.76 3.51 9.11
CA PHE A 68 -13.33 3.92 10.44
C PHE A 68 -14.51 4.10 11.40
N PHE A 69 -15.52 4.90 11.03
CA PHE A 69 -16.67 5.14 11.88
C PHE A 69 -17.59 3.93 12.00
N LEU A 70 -17.73 3.11 10.95
CA LEU A 70 -18.43 1.82 11.08
C LEU A 70 -17.69 0.91 12.07
N GLY A 71 -16.35 0.88 12.00
CA GLY A 71 -15.55 0.09 12.93
C GLY A 71 -15.67 0.58 14.37
N LEU A 72 -15.68 1.89 14.59
CA LEU A 72 -15.94 2.48 15.91
C LEU A 72 -17.34 2.20 16.42
N PHE A 73 -18.35 2.25 15.55
CA PHE A 73 -19.72 1.90 15.90
C PHE A 73 -19.83 0.43 16.34
N LEU A 74 -19.22 -0.50 15.59
CA LEU A 74 -19.25 -1.94 15.92
C LEU A 74 -18.43 -2.32 17.16
N SER A 75 -17.52 -1.44 17.59
CA SER A 75 -16.69 -1.63 18.79
C SER A 75 -17.18 -0.80 19.99
N ASP A 76 -18.33 -0.12 19.90
CA ASP A 76 -18.82 0.82 20.93
C ASP A 76 -17.76 1.85 21.37
N GLY A 77 -16.87 2.24 20.44
CA GLY A 77 -15.75 3.15 20.71
C GLY A 77 -14.61 2.57 21.56
N MET A 78 -14.67 1.27 21.91
CA MET A 78 -13.72 0.60 22.81
C MET A 78 -12.41 0.18 22.13
N LEU A 79 -12.09 0.73 20.95
CA LEU A 79 -10.96 0.29 20.13
C LEU A 79 -9.58 0.37 20.84
N LEU A 80 -9.32 1.41 21.63
CA LEU A 80 -8.09 1.52 22.44
C LEU A 80 -8.25 0.92 23.85
N GLU A 81 -9.48 0.77 24.33
CA GLU A 81 -9.79 0.02 25.55
C GLU A 81 -9.53 -1.48 25.35
N TYR A 82 -9.67 -1.98 24.11
CA TYR A 82 -9.42 -3.37 23.71
C TYR A 82 -7.95 -3.80 23.84
N LEU A 83 -7.06 -2.90 24.23
CA LEU A 83 -5.68 -3.23 24.56
C LEU A 83 -5.56 -3.73 26.00
N TYR A 84 -4.60 -4.63 26.24
CA TYR A 84 -4.20 -4.99 27.59
C TYR A 84 -3.85 -3.73 28.40
N PRO A 85 -4.24 -3.61 29.69
CA PRO A 85 -4.11 -2.38 30.46
C PRO A 85 -2.71 -1.76 30.46
N GLU A 86 -1.68 -2.59 30.48
CA GLU A 86 -0.26 -2.19 30.46
C GLU A 86 0.16 -1.54 29.12
N LEU A 87 -0.57 -1.84 28.05
CA LEU A 87 -0.36 -1.30 26.71
C LEU A 87 -1.18 -0.03 26.45
N ARG A 88 -2.05 0.38 27.38
CA ARG A 88 -2.87 1.59 27.25
C ARG A 88 -2.05 2.85 27.53
N GLY A 89 -1.21 3.22 26.57
CA GLY A 89 -0.38 4.42 26.64
C GLY A 89 -0.41 5.21 25.32
N THR A 90 -0.03 6.48 25.38
CA THR A 90 -0.03 7.40 24.22
C THR A 90 0.75 6.85 23.03
N PHE A 91 1.85 6.14 23.30
CA PHE A 91 2.65 5.49 22.26
C PHE A 91 1.93 4.34 21.55
N ALA A 92 1.02 3.64 22.24
CA ALA A 92 0.29 2.53 21.62
C ALA A 92 -0.60 3.02 20.49
N ALA A 93 -1.27 4.17 20.65
CA ALA A 93 -2.09 4.77 19.60
C ALA A 93 -1.27 5.06 18.34
N ALA A 94 -0.04 5.55 18.49
CA ALA A 94 0.87 5.83 17.36
C ALA A 94 1.35 4.57 16.62
N LEU A 95 1.28 3.40 17.26
CA LEU A 95 1.71 2.12 16.70
C LEU A 95 0.54 1.30 16.14
N THR A 96 -0.69 1.79 16.27
CA THR A 96 -1.87 1.17 15.66
C THR A 96 -1.85 1.36 14.13
N PRO A 97 -2.36 0.40 13.34
CA PRO A 97 -2.62 0.64 11.91
C PRO A 97 -3.52 1.86 11.68
N GLU A 98 -4.44 2.15 12.61
CA GLU A 98 -5.32 3.31 12.63
C GLU A 98 -4.58 4.65 12.61
N ALA A 99 -3.31 4.72 13.02
CA ALA A 99 -2.49 5.92 12.91
C ALA A 99 -2.31 6.41 11.46
N GLY A 100 -2.57 5.53 10.48
CA GLY A 100 -2.69 5.91 9.07
C GLY A 100 -3.87 6.86 8.79
N ASN A 101 -4.95 6.81 9.58
CA ASN A 101 -6.06 7.77 9.56
C ASN A 101 -5.98 8.66 10.81
N LEU A 102 -5.06 9.64 10.77
CA LEU A 102 -4.73 10.43 11.96
C LEU A 102 -5.93 11.22 12.49
N GLY A 103 -6.75 11.83 11.62
CA GLY A 103 -7.93 12.58 12.03
C GLY A 103 -8.95 11.72 12.77
N GLY A 104 -9.26 10.54 12.23
CA GLY A 104 -10.12 9.56 12.88
C GLY A 104 -9.57 9.11 14.23
N LEU A 105 -8.27 8.76 14.29
CA LEU A 105 -7.63 8.33 15.53
C LEU A 105 -7.63 9.42 16.61
N LEU A 106 -7.32 10.67 16.25
CA LEU A 106 -7.36 11.80 17.18
C LEU A 106 -8.77 12.06 17.71
N TRP A 107 -9.78 11.95 16.84
CA TRP A 107 -11.18 12.05 17.24
C TRP A 107 -11.56 10.96 18.24
N GLN A 108 -11.13 9.72 17.99
CA GLN A 108 -11.37 8.61 18.89
C GLN A 108 -10.67 8.79 20.24
N VAL A 109 -9.39 9.15 20.26
CA VAL A 109 -8.64 9.41 21.50
C VAL A 109 -9.31 10.52 22.32
N ARG A 110 -9.78 11.58 21.66
CA ARG A 110 -10.53 12.67 22.30
C ARG A 110 -11.87 12.21 22.87
N SER A 111 -12.60 11.35 22.15
CA SER A 111 -14.00 11.03 22.47
C SER A 111 -14.15 9.84 23.42
N TYR A 112 -13.30 8.82 23.28
CA TYR A 112 -13.39 7.56 24.00
C TYR A 112 -12.16 7.27 24.88
N GLY A 113 -10.98 7.81 24.53
CA GLY A 113 -9.74 7.55 25.25
C GLY A 113 -9.39 6.06 25.32
N TYR A 114 -8.99 5.58 26.50
CA TYR A 114 -8.62 4.18 26.77
C TYR A 114 -9.67 3.45 27.63
N GLY A 115 -10.91 3.94 27.60
CA GLY A 115 -12.01 3.43 28.41
C GLY A 115 -12.07 4.04 29.81
N PRO A 116 -13.08 3.66 30.61
CA PRO A 116 -13.39 4.30 31.89
C PRO A 116 -12.55 3.77 33.08
N GLY A 117 -11.57 2.90 32.83
CA GLY A 117 -10.68 2.35 33.87
C GLY A 117 -11.24 1.15 34.64
N PHE A 118 -12.42 0.64 34.27
CA PHE A 118 -12.97 -0.60 34.82
C PHE A 118 -13.31 -1.61 33.70
N PRO A 119 -13.23 -2.93 33.96
CA PRO A 119 -13.53 -3.95 32.96
C PRO A 119 -14.99 -3.89 32.51
N ARG A 120 -15.22 -4.06 31.21
CA ARG A 120 -16.55 -4.20 30.60
C ARG A 120 -16.51 -5.30 29.54
N PRO A 121 -17.62 -6.00 29.30
CA PRO A 121 -17.66 -7.02 28.24
C PRO A 121 -17.45 -6.37 26.87
N TRP A 122 -16.64 -7.02 26.03
CA TRP A 122 -16.45 -6.58 24.65
C TRP A 122 -17.74 -6.77 23.84
N PRO A 123 -18.09 -5.83 22.94
CA PRO A 123 -19.18 -6.01 22.01
C PRO A 123 -18.95 -7.24 21.13
N ALA A 124 -20.03 -7.91 20.71
CA ALA A 124 -19.94 -9.15 19.92
C ALA A 124 -19.20 -8.94 18.58
N GLN A 125 -19.22 -7.72 18.05
CA GLN A 125 -18.60 -7.33 16.78
C GLN A 125 -17.23 -6.64 16.97
N MET A 126 -16.64 -6.68 18.16
CA MET A 126 -15.37 -6.00 18.47
C MET A 126 -14.27 -6.27 17.43
N ASN A 127 -14.01 -7.55 17.12
CA ASN A 127 -12.98 -7.93 16.15
C ASN A 127 -13.25 -7.36 14.75
N LEU A 128 -14.52 -7.38 14.30
CA LEU A 128 -14.86 -6.76 13.02
C LEU A 128 -14.66 -5.25 13.08
N GLY A 129 -15.04 -4.61 14.19
CA GLY A 129 -14.81 -3.18 14.40
C GLY A 129 -13.33 -2.79 14.27
N VAL A 130 -12.48 -3.54 14.96
CA VAL A 130 -11.00 -3.43 14.92
C VAL A 130 -10.45 -3.63 13.50
N LEU A 131 -10.91 -4.65 12.78
CA LEU A 131 -10.46 -4.93 11.41
C LEU A 131 -10.79 -3.77 10.46
N LEU A 132 -11.98 -3.17 10.60
CA LEU A 132 -12.42 -2.05 9.78
C LEU A 132 -11.63 -0.78 10.09
N THR A 133 -11.43 -0.44 11.36
CA THR A 133 -10.63 0.74 11.74
C THR A 133 -9.18 0.58 11.28
N ALA A 134 -8.55 -0.57 11.51
CA ALA A 134 -7.19 -0.82 11.07
C ALA A 134 -7.05 -0.79 9.55
N SER A 135 -8.01 -1.37 8.81
CA SER A 135 -8.04 -1.31 7.34
C SER A 135 -8.16 0.13 6.84
N SER A 136 -8.96 0.97 7.50
CA SER A 136 -9.09 2.39 7.13
C SER A 136 -7.74 3.12 7.20
N GLY A 137 -6.93 2.84 8.22
CA GLY A 137 -5.61 3.45 8.38
C GLY A 137 -4.67 3.05 7.25
N ILE A 138 -4.58 1.75 6.93
CA ILE A 138 -3.72 1.26 5.83
C ILE A 138 -4.19 1.81 4.48
N LEU A 139 -5.49 1.84 4.21
CA LEU A 139 -6.04 2.43 2.99
C LEU A 139 -5.71 3.92 2.88
N ASN A 140 -5.75 4.66 3.99
CA ASN A 140 -5.38 6.07 3.97
C ASN A 140 -3.90 6.28 3.67
N LEU A 141 -3.00 5.44 4.21
CA LEU A 141 -1.56 5.48 3.87
C LEU A 141 -1.33 5.27 2.36
N ILE A 142 -2.06 4.34 1.75
CA ILE A 142 -1.98 4.09 0.30
C ILE A 142 -2.49 5.31 -0.49
N LEU A 143 -3.59 5.94 -0.03
CA LEU A 143 -4.16 7.15 -0.61
C LEU A 143 -3.25 8.37 -0.46
N MET A 144 -2.52 8.49 0.66
CA MET A 144 -1.50 9.51 0.86
C MET A 144 -0.38 9.40 -0.18
N CYS A 145 0.15 8.18 -0.36
CA CYS A 145 1.13 7.91 -1.40
C CYS A 145 0.57 8.28 -2.77
N HIS A 146 -0.68 7.94 -3.06
CA HIS A 146 -1.33 8.28 -4.33
C HIS A 146 -1.44 9.79 -4.56
N ALA A 147 -1.92 10.55 -3.57
CA ALA A 147 -2.01 12.01 -3.65
C ALA A 147 -0.62 12.63 -3.90
N HIS A 148 0.40 12.12 -3.22
CA HIS A 148 1.78 12.54 -3.42
C HIS A 148 2.30 12.24 -4.83
N THR A 149 2.08 11.03 -5.37
CA THR A 149 2.49 10.67 -6.74
C THR A 149 1.79 11.54 -7.77
N LEU A 150 0.49 11.78 -7.60
CA LEU A 150 -0.30 12.62 -8.50
C LEU A 150 0.22 14.06 -8.54
N ALA A 151 0.51 14.65 -7.37
CA ALA A 151 1.09 15.98 -7.29
C ALA A 151 2.43 16.06 -8.04
N ARG A 152 3.29 15.04 -7.89
CA ARG A 152 4.57 14.96 -8.62
C ARG A 152 4.37 14.82 -10.12
N PHE A 153 3.41 14.02 -10.56
CA PHE A 153 3.06 13.88 -11.99
C PHE A 153 2.60 15.21 -12.59
N ASP A 154 1.72 15.92 -11.88
CA ASP A 154 1.20 17.22 -12.30
C ASP A 154 2.32 18.28 -12.34
N GLN A 155 3.24 18.27 -11.36
CA GLN A 155 4.45 19.13 -11.37
C GLN A 155 5.40 18.83 -12.53
N ALA A 156 5.54 17.57 -12.93
CA ALA A 156 6.36 17.17 -14.07
C ALA A 156 5.69 17.45 -15.43
N GLY A 157 4.54 18.15 -15.46
CA GLY A 157 3.81 18.44 -16.69
C GLY A 157 3.27 17.19 -17.39
N GLY A 158 2.97 16.14 -16.61
CA GLY A 158 2.53 14.84 -17.12
C GLY A 158 3.62 14.01 -17.78
N ARG A 159 4.91 14.39 -17.65
CA ARG A 159 6.06 13.62 -18.11
C ARG A 159 6.76 13.00 -16.91
N LEU A 160 6.38 11.78 -16.54
CA LEU A 160 7.25 10.96 -15.69
C LEU A 160 8.35 10.31 -16.57
N PRO A 161 9.47 9.88 -15.97
CA PRO A 161 10.57 9.22 -16.69
C PRO A 161 10.05 8.05 -17.53
N GLU A 162 10.75 7.69 -18.60
CA GLU A 162 10.38 6.61 -19.55
C GLU A 162 10.11 5.23 -18.87
N SER A 163 10.44 5.07 -17.59
CA SER A 163 10.14 3.88 -16.79
C SER A 163 8.72 3.91 -16.17
N GLY A 164 7.71 3.57 -16.98
CA GLY A 164 6.45 2.96 -16.53
C GLY A 164 5.31 3.88 -16.05
N ASP A 165 4.09 3.33 -16.06
CA ASP A 165 2.81 3.94 -15.66
C ASP A 165 2.73 4.20 -14.15
N SER A 166 3.53 5.18 -13.72
CA SER A 166 3.69 5.64 -12.35
C SER A 166 2.46 6.41 -11.84
N SER A 167 1.52 6.78 -12.72
CA SER A 167 0.22 7.33 -12.32
C SER A 167 -0.63 6.34 -11.52
N ASN A 168 -0.39 5.04 -11.72
CA ASN A 168 -1.11 3.94 -11.08
C ASN A 168 -0.30 3.22 -9.98
N ALA A 169 0.81 3.80 -9.50
CA ALA A 169 1.71 3.16 -8.52
C ALA A 169 0.97 2.64 -7.27
N SER A 170 0.08 3.46 -6.69
CA SER A 170 -0.69 3.08 -5.50
C SER A 170 -1.69 1.95 -5.74
N ARG A 171 -2.15 1.74 -6.99
CA ARG A 171 -2.99 0.58 -7.32
C ARG A 171 -2.22 -0.72 -7.12
N TRP A 172 -0.95 -0.75 -7.52
CA TRP A 172 -0.10 -1.93 -7.34
C TRP A 172 0.20 -2.20 -5.88
N VAL A 173 0.44 -1.13 -5.11
CA VAL A 173 0.57 -1.20 -3.65
C VAL A 173 -0.68 -1.80 -3.00
N LEU A 174 -1.86 -1.29 -3.37
CA LEU A 174 -3.14 -1.80 -2.86
C LEU A 174 -3.34 -3.28 -3.20
N LEU A 175 -3.04 -3.68 -4.43
CA LEU A 175 -3.17 -5.07 -4.86
C LEU A 175 -2.21 -5.99 -4.08
N THR A 176 -0.97 -5.57 -3.85
CA THR A 176 -0.01 -6.31 -3.03
C THR A 176 -0.45 -6.41 -1.56
N TRP A 177 -1.10 -5.38 -1.00
CA TRP A 177 -1.66 -5.48 0.35
C TRP A 177 -2.87 -6.42 0.40
N ILE A 178 -3.79 -6.35 -0.58
CA ILE A 178 -4.94 -7.26 -0.66
C ILE A 178 -4.47 -8.71 -0.77
N CYS A 179 -3.45 -8.97 -1.59
CA CYS A 179 -2.85 -10.29 -1.72
C CYS A 179 -1.36 -10.14 -2.00
N PRO A 180 -0.48 -10.59 -1.08
CA PRO A 180 0.97 -10.48 -1.25
C PRO A 180 1.43 -10.97 -2.63
N GLY A 181 2.17 -10.14 -3.37
CA GLY A 181 2.67 -10.45 -4.71
C GLY A 181 1.67 -10.27 -5.86
N LEU A 182 0.39 -9.95 -5.61
CA LEU A 182 -0.60 -9.72 -6.68
C LEU A 182 -0.26 -8.49 -7.53
N GLY A 183 0.23 -7.41 -6.92
CA GLY A 183 0.70 -6.23 -7.65
C GLY A 183 1.82 -6.58 -8.63
N HIS A 184 2.83 -7.34 -8.18
CA HIS A 184 3.93 -7.82 -9.03
C HIS A 184 3.45 -8.72 -10.16
N TRP A 185 2.56 -9.66 -9.85
CA TRP A 185 2.01 -10.58 -10.85
C TRP A 185 1.29 -9.83 -11.97
N LEU A 186 0.43 -8.87 -11.61
CA LEU A 186 -0.34 -8.08 -12.59
C LEU A 186 0.52 -7.06 -13.35
N GLN A 187 1.68 -6.67 -12.81
CA GLN A 187 2.70 -5.92 -13.55
C GLN A 187 3.50 -6.76 -14.55
N GLY A 188 3.25 -8.08 -14.65
CA GLY A 188 4.00 -8.99 -15.51
C GLY A 188 5.18 -9.69 -14.81
N ARG A 189 5.57 -9.26 -13.61
CA ARG A 189 6.64 -9.89 -12.78
C ARG A 189 6.14 -11.16 -12.09
N ARG A 190 5.60 -12.12 -12.86
CA ARG A 190 4.86 -13.30 -12.37
C ARG A 190 5.68 -14.16 -11.40
N ARG A 191 6.93 -14.51 -11.76
CA ARG A 191 7.81 -15.32 -10.90
C ARG A 191 8.02 -14.64 -9.55
N ARG A 192 8.31 -13.33 -9.55
CA ARG A 192 8.49 -12.53 -8.33
C ARG A 192 7.22 -12.48 -7.49
N GLY A 193 6.06 -12.28 -8.12
CA GLY A 193 4.76 -12.30 -7.44
C GLY A 193 4.50 -13.62 -6.71
N VAL A 194 4.77 -14.76 -7.35
CA VAL A 194 4.62 -16.09 -6.71
C VAL A 194 5.59 -16.27 -5.55
N LEU A 195 6.86 -15.92 -5.73
CA LEU A 195 7.86 -16.06 -4.68
C LEU A 195 7.50 -15.22 -3.44
N ILE A 196 7.02 -13.99 -3.65
CA ILE A 196 6.54 -13.12 -2.58
C ILE A 196 5.32 -13.74 -1.90
N PHE A 197 4.32 -14.19 -2.67
CA PHE A 197 3.12 -14.82 -2.11
C PHE A 197 3.46 -16.04 -1.25
N LEU A 198 4.20 -17.00 -1.81
CA LEU A 198 4.57 -18.24 -1.11
C LEU A 198 5.46 -17.96 0.10
N GLY A 199 6.42 -17.04 -0.01
CA GLY A 199 7.31 -16.70 1.09
C GLY A 199 6.55 -16.04 2.25
N LEU A 200 5.75 -15.01 1.96
CA LEU A 200 5.07 -14.24 3.02
C LEU A 200 3.89 -15.00 3.63
N VAL A 201 3.05 -15.63 2.80
CA VAL A 201 1.94 -16.47 3.31
C VAL A 201 2.49 -17.71 4.01
N GLY A 202 3.57 -18.31 3.51
CA GLY A 202 4.25 -19.42 4.16
C GLY A 202 4.78 -19.07 5.56
N LEU A 203 5.47 -17.93 5.70
CA LEU A 203 5.91 -17.43 7.00
C LEU A 203 4.72 -17.16 7.92
N PHE A 204 3.67 -16.51 7.43
CA PHE A 204 2.48 -16.23 8.24
C PHE A 204 1.76 -17.49 8.71
N VAL A 205 1.59 -18.48 7.85
CA VAL A 205 1.00 -19.78 8.20
C VAL A 205 1.88 -20.47 9.22
N LEU A 206 3.19 -20.53 9.01
CA LEU A 206 4.14 -21.10 9.97
C LEU A 206 4.03 -20.40 11.33
N GLY A 207 4.06 -19.06 11.36
CA GLY A 207 3.93 -18.27 12.58
C GLY A 207 2.61 -18.54 13.30
N SER A 208 1.50 -18.57 12.57
CA SER A 208 0.17 -18.86 13.13
C SER A 208 0.05 -20.29 13.65
N THR A 209 0.70 -21.27 13.00
CA THR A 209 0.72 -22.66 13.49
C THR A 209 1.55 -22.81 14.77
N LEU A 210 2.71 -22.15 14.86
CA LEU A 210 3.57 -22.16 16.04
C LEU A 210 2.93 -21.45 17.24
N ALA A 211 2.18 -20.38 16.97
CA ALA A 211 1.42 -19.63 17.96
C ALA A 211 0.03 -20.22 18.24
N GLU A 212 -0.36 -21.35 17.62
CA GLU A 212 -1.70 -21.93 17.75
C GLU A 212 -2.85 -20.93 17.50
N GLY A 213 -2.62 -19.96 16.60
CA GLY A 213 -3.57 -18.89 16.25
C GLY A 213 -3.68 -17.74 17.26
N THR A 214 -2.97 -17.79 18.39
CA THR A 214 -2.99 -16.71 19.40
C THR A 214 -2.49 -15.37 18.86
N ASN A 215 -1.62 -15.41 17.84
CA ASN A 215 -1.12 -14.25 17.10
C ASN A 215 -2.21 -13.43 16.38
N LEU A 216 -3.43 -13.96 16.24
CA LEU A 216 -4.58 -13.25 15.67
C LEU A 216 -5.34 -12.40 16.69
N ILE A 217 -4.97 -12.47 17.98
CA ILE A 217 -5.68 -11.80 19.06
C ILE A 217 -5.01 -10.46 19.37
N ARG A 218 -5.58 -9.37 18.83
CA ARG A 218 -5.11 -7.99 19.07
C ARG A 218 -5.00 -7.65 20.55
N GLU A 219 -5.97 -8.05 21.37
CA GLU A 219 -6.02 -7.74 22.80
C GLU A 219 -4.75 -8.14 23.54
N ARG A 220 -4.22 -9.32 23.19
CA ARG A 220 -3.10 -9.95 23.89
C ARG A 220 -1.74 -9.58 23.27
N HIS A 221 -1.67 -9.50 21.94
CA HIS A 221 -0.40 -9.32 21.21
C HIS A 221 -0.42 -8.10 20.29
N PHE A 222 -0.95 -6.99 20.77
CA PHE A 222 -1.18 -5.76 20.00
C PHE A 222 -0.05 -5.35 19.04
N TYR A 223 1.21 -5.31 19.49
CA TYR A 223 2.34 -4.90 18.65
C TYR A 223 2.61 -5.87 17.50
N TYR A 224 2.62 -7.17 17.80
CA TYR A 224 2.82 -8.22 16.80
C TYR A 224 1.65 -8.29 15.84
N TRP A 225 0.42 -8.17 16.37
CA TRP A 225 -0.80 -8.09 15.59
C TRP A 225 -0.75 -6.92 14.59
N SER A 226 -0.34 -5.74 15.04
CA SER A 226 -0.25 -4.54 14.19
C SER A 226 0.74 -4.73 13.04
N GLY A 227 1.92 -5.31 13.31
CA GLY A 227 2.89 -5.63 12.28
C GLY A 227 2.41 -6.73 11.33
N GLN A 228 1.78 -7.78 11.85
CA GLN A 228 1.20 -8.87 11.08
C GLN A 228 0.05 -8.41 10.17
N PHE A 229 -0.75 -7.45 10.61
CA PHE A 229 -1.87 -6.89 9.86
C PHE A 229 -1.42 -6.26 8.52
N LEU A 230 -0.15 -5.84 8.42
CA LEU A 230 0.45 -5.33 7.18
C LEU A 230 0.58 -6.40 6.08
N LEU A 231 0.44 -7.68 6.41
CA LEU A 231 0.28 -8.75 5.42
C LEU A 231 -1.00 -8.59 4.60
N GLY A 232 -2.00 -7.90 5.16
CA GLY A 232 -3.26 -7.55 4.51
C GLY A 232 -4.21 -8.74 4.37
N GLY A 233 -4.69 -9.03 3.17
CA GLY A 233 -5.81 -9.97 2.96
C GLY A 233 -5.67 -11.33 3.66
N PRO A 234 -4.53 -12.02 3.61
CA PRO A 234 -4.36 -13.28 4.33
C PRO A 234 -4.54 -13.16 5.86
N ALA A 235 -4.01 -12.09 6.46
CA ALA A 235 -4.18 -11.84 7.89
C ALA A 235 -5.64 -11.44 8.23
N LEU A 236 -6.27 -10.60 7.40
CA LEU A 236 -7.67 -10.21 7.53
C LEU A 236 -8.61 -11.43 7.51
N LEU A 237 -8.39 -12.33 6.54
CA LEU A 237 -9.18 -13.55 6.40
C LEU A 237 -8.93 -14.49 7.59
N ALA A 238 -7.66 -14.71 7.96
CA ALA A 238 -7.33 -15.56 9.10
C ALA A 238 -8.01 -15.06 10.38
N GLU A 239 -7.97 -13.75 10.65
CA GLU A 239 -8.61 -13.17 11.83
C GLU A 239 -10.13 -13.30 11.78
N ALA A 240 -10.76 -13.02 10.64
CA ALA A 240 -12.21 -13.13 10.49
C ALA A 240 -12.75 -14.54 10.77
N PHE A 241 -11.98 -15.58 10.45
CA PHE A 241 -12.42 -16.98 10.59
C PHE A 241 -11.89 -17.68 11.84
N TRP A 242 -10.68 -17.35 12.32
CA TRP A 242 -10.00 -18.10 13.39
C TRP A 242 -9.73 -17.32 14.69
N SER A 243 -9.96 -16.00 14.79
CA SER A 243 -9.58 -15.22 15.99
C SER A 243 -10.37 -15.51 17.28
N ARG A 244 -11.28 -16.49 17.27
CA ARG A 244 -12.23 -16.77 18.36
C ARG A 244 -11.85 -18.01 19.20
N GLY A 245 -10.69 -18.60 18.97
CA GLY A 245 -10.24 -19.78 19.71
C GLY A 245 -9.90 -19.43 21.17
N PRO A 246 -10.52 -20.07 22.18
CA PRO A 246 -10.08 -19.90 23.56
C PRO A 246 -8.67 -20.50 23.75
N VAL A 247 -7.79 -19.78 24.43
CA VAL A 247 -6.45 -20.29 24.77
C VAL A 247 -6.58 -21.24 25.95
N THR A 248 -6.48 -22.54 25.72
CA THR A 248 -6.72 -23.59 26.72
C THR A 248 -5.50 -23.94 27.56
N GLY A 249 -4.32 -23.41 27.24
CA GLY A 249 -3.07 -23.70 27.94
C GLY A 249 -1.89 -22.88 27.41
N PRO A 250 -0.69 -23.08 27.96
CA PRO A 250 0.52 -22.44 27.48
C PRO A 250 0.90 -22.95 26.08
N VAL A 251 1.21 -22.03 25.17
CA VAL A 251 1.65 -22.35 23.80
C VAL A 251 3.17 -22.39 23.76
N SER A 252 3.75 -23.52 23.34
CA SER A 252 5.19 -23.77 23.48
C SER A 252 6.07 -22.87 22.63
N TYR A 253 5.55 -22.39 21.49
CA TYR A 253 6.28 -21.56 20.53
C TYR A 253 5.58 -20.22 20.28
N GLU A 254 4.85 -19.69 21.27
CA GLU A 254 4.07 -18.46 21.19
C GLU A 254 4.92 -17.30 20.65
N ASP A 255 6.02 -16.98 21.33
CA ASP A 255 6.91 -15.86 20.97
C ASP A 255 7.49 -16.00 19.56
N ALA A 256 7.94 -17.19 19.20
CA ALA A 256 8.49 -17.45 17.86
C ALA A 256 7.42 -17.26 16.78
N GLY A 257 6.21 -17.78 17.02
CA GLY A 257 5.09 -17.64 16.10
C GLY A 257 4.66 -16.19 15.91
N LEU A 258 4.58 -15.42 17.00
CA LEU A 258 4.28 -13.98 16.99
C LEU A 258 5.30 -13.18 16.18
N VAL A 259 6.59 -13.42 16.41
CA VAL A 259 7.67 -12.73 15.70
C VAL A 259 7.63 -13.07 14.21
N ILE A 260 7.50 -14.35 13.85
CA ILE A 260 7.47 -14.79 12.44
C ILE A 260 6.27 -14.19 11.70
N GLY A 261 5.08 -14.20 12.31
CA GLY A 261 3.87 -13.60 11.73
C GLY A 261 4.01 -12.09 11.53
N CYS A 262 4.57 -11.38 12.52
CA CYS A 262 4.86 -9.95 12.43
C CYS A 262 5.88 -9.63 11.32
N VAL A 263 6.96 -10.40 11.23
CA VAL A 263 7.99 -10.26 10.18
C VAL A 263 7.38 -10.47 8.79
N ALA A 264 6.47 -11.44 8.62
CA ALA A 264 5.78 -11.64 7.34
C ALA A 264 5.02 -10.37 6.91
N GLY A 265 4.31 -9.71 7.83
CA GLY A 265 3.60 -8.47 7.55
C GLY A 265 4.56 -7.30 7.24
N MET A 266 5.64 -7.14 8.00
CA MET A 266 6.65 -6.09 7.72
C MET A 266 7.36 -6.30 6.38
N LEU A 267 7.68 -7.54 6.01
CA LEU A 267 8.24 -7.86 4.70
C LEU A 267 7.24 -7.59 3.57
N ASN A 268 5.93 -7.69 3.82
CA ASN A 268 4.93 -7.29 2.84
C ASN A 268 4.97 -5.78 2.56
N VAL A 269 5.34 -4.94 3.53
CA VAL A 269 5.57 -3.51 3.28
C VAL A 269 6.73 -3.31 2.31
N LEU A 270 7.81 -4.09 2.42
CA LEU A 270 8.91 -4.03 1.46
C LEU A 270 8.45 -4.48 0.07
N ALA A 271 7.61 -5.52 -0.01
CA ALA A 271 6.99 -5.92 -1.26
C ALA A 271 6.10 -4.82 -1.84
N MET A 272 5.31 -4.12 -1.02
CA MET A 272 4.51 -2.98 -1.43
C MET A 272 5.36 -1.84 -1.98
N LEU A 273 6.47 -1.49 -1.31
CA LEU A 273 7.43 -0.47 -1.79
C LEU A 273 8.07 -0.88 -3.11
N ASP A 274 8.39 -2.16 -3.29
CA ASP A 274 8.89 -2.69 -4.55
C ASP A 274 7.83 -2.72 -5.67
N ALA A 275 6.56 -2.92 -5.32
CA ALA A 275 5.45 -2.80 -6.26
C ALA A 275 5.20 -1.35 -6.70
N TYR A 276 5.54 -0.39 -5.83
CA TYR A 276 5.33 1.05 -6.08
C TYR A 276 6.24 1.61 -7.18
N SER A 277 7.41 1.03 -7.43
CA SER A 277 8.35 1.48 -8.46
C SER A 277 8.63 0.38 -9.50
N PRO A 278 7.86 0.32 -10.61
CA PRO A 278 8.14 -0.63 -11.69
C PRO A 278 9.40 -0.20 -12.46
N ALA A 279 10.57 -0.68 -12.05
CA ALA A 279 11.85 -0.25 -12.62
C ALA A 279 12.50 -1.22 -13.62
N GLU A 280 12.05 -2.47 -13.74
CA GLU A 280 12.92 -3.54 -14.31
C GLU A 280 12.31 -4.38 -15.45
N ALA A 281 11.05 -4.16 -15.84
CA ALA A 281 10.40 -5.04 -16.82
C ALA A 281 10.92 -4.87 -18.27
N SER A 282 11.57 -3.76 -18.61
CA SER A 282 11.99 -3.47 -19.99
C SER A 282 13.34 -4.07 -20.39
N SER A 283 14.16 -4.55 -19.44
CA SER A 283 15.51 -5.05 -19.76
C SER A 283 15.57 -6.54 -20.10
N GLU A 284 14.69 -7.38 -19.55
CA GLU A 284 14.75 -8.83 -19.76
C GLU A 284 14.22 -9.25 -21.15
N ASP A 285 13.10 -8.69 -21.63
CA ASP A 285 12.56 -8.99 -22.97
C ASP A 285 13.50 -8.51 -24.10
N SER A 286 14.22 -7.40 -23.88
CA SER A 286 15.16 -6.87 -24.87
C SER A 286 16.42 -7.74 -25.05
N GLY A 287 16.75 -8.58 -24.06
CA GLY A 287 17.89 -9.50 -24.12
C GLY A 287 17.60 -10.78 -24.90
N GLU A 288 16.37 -11.30 -24.85
CA GLU A 288 15.97 -12.50 -25.60
C GLU A 288 15.84 -12.23 -27.11
N GLU A 289 15.30 -11.08 -27.53
CA GLU A 289 15.26 -10.71 -28.96
C GLU A 289 16.67 -10.48 -29.54
N ALA A 290 17.57 -9.84 -28.78
CA ALA A 290 18.94 -9.61 -29.24
C ALA A 290 19.73 -10.92 -29.45
N SER A 291 19.45 -11.95 -28.65
CA SER A 291 20.09 -13.27 -28.78
C SER A 291 19.57 -14.09 -29.96
N GLN A 292 18.34 -13.84 -30.45
CA GLN A 292 17.78 -14.57 -31.59
C GLN A 292 18.23 -14.00 -32.95
N VAL A 293 18.65 -12.73 -33.01
CA VAL A 293 19.07 -12.08 -34.27
C VAL A 293 20.51 -12.43 -34.68
N THR A 294 21.37 -12.85 -33.75
CA THR A 294 22.78 -13.17 -34.06
C THR A 294 23.06 -14.63 -34.40
N GLY A 295 22.05 -15.51 -34.36
CA GLY A 295 22.18 -16.95 -34.63
C GLY A 295 21.86 -17.34 -36.07
N GLY A 296 22.46 -16.70 -37.07
CA GLY A 296 22.39 -17.16 -38.48
C GLY A 296 23.40 -18.29 -38.74
N PRO A 297 23.05 -19.36 -39.47
CA PRO A 297 23.96 -20.49 -39.73
C PRO A 297 25.15 -20.05 -40.60
N ALA A 298 26.35 -20.41 -40.15
CA ALA A 298 27.60 -20.32 -40.92
C ALA A 298 27.74 -21.48 -41.92
#